data_AF-A0A7X0I978-F1
#
_entry.id   AF-A0A7X0I978-F1
#
_cell.length_a   1.000
_cell.length_b   1.000
_cell.length_c   1.000
_cell.angle_alpha   90.00
_cell.angle_beta   90.00
_cell.angle_gamma   90.00
#
_symmetry.space_group_name_H-M   'P 1'
#
loop_
_entity.id
_entity.type
_entity.pdbx_description
1 polymer ?
#
loop_
_entity_poly.entity_id
_entity_poly.type
_entity_poly.pdbx_seq_one_letter_code
_entity_poly.pdbx_strand_id
1 'polypeptide(L)' 'MASNLLGIVGVRDSKNTTGPALIFSSGEWSAFLRGVKGGEFGR' A
#
# COMPACT_ATOMS: atom_id res chain seq x y z
N MET A 1 15.56 -0.47 -8.77
CA MET A 1 14.50 0.27 -9.49
C MET A 1 13.24 -0.57 -9.42
N ALA A 2 12.26 -0.18 -8.61
CA ALA A 2 10.93 -0.77 -8.72
C ALA A 2 10.17 0.12 -9.71
N SER A 3 10.08 -0.34 -10.96
CA SER A 3 9.12 0.21 -11.90
C SER A 3 7.74 0.03 -11.27
N ASN A 4 6.99 1.11 -11.16
CA ASN A 4 5.56 1.08 -10.86
C ASN A 4 4.91 0.25 -11.97
N LEU A 5 4.79 -1.08 -11.75
CA LEU A 5 4.07 -1.99 -12.61
C LEU A 5 2.66 -1.41 -12.70
N LEU A 6 2.31 -0.92 -13.89
CA LEU A 6 1.18 -0.04 -14.11
C LEU A 6 -0.10 -0.63 -13.49
N GLY A 7 -0.54 -0.05 -12.37
CA GLY A 7 -1.76 -0.46 -11.67
C GLY A 7 -1.58 -1.18 -10.32
N ILE A 8 -0.36 -1.43 -9.85
CA ILE A 8 -0.13 -2.00 -8.51
C ILE A 8 0.73 -1.10 -7.62
N VAL A 9 0.44 -1.11 -6.32
CA VAL A 9 1.19 -0.39 -5.27
C VAL A 9 1.81 -1.43 -4.33
N GLY A 10 3.14 -1.46 -4.28
CA GLY A 10 3.88 -2.31 -3.35
C GLY A 10 4.34 -1.55 -2.11
N VAL A 11 4.07 -2.09 -0.93
CA VAL A 11 4.53 -1.56 0.37
C VAL A 11 5.50 -2.57 1.00
N ARG A 12 6.71 -2.11 1.32
CA ARG A 12 7.75 -2.89 2.01
C ARG A 12 8.01 -2.30 3.37
N ASP A 13 8.20 -3.16 4.36
CA ASP A 13 8.80 -2.75 5.62
C ASP A 13 10.30 -2.51 5.41
N SER A 14 10.75 -1.28 5.64
CA SER A 14 12.16 -0.93 5.43
C SER A 14 13.08 -1.55 6.47
N LYS A 15 12.55 -2.00 7.62
CA LYS A 15 13.31 -2.66 8.69
C LYS A 15 13.45 -4.17 8.47
N ASN A 16 12.60 -4.75 7.63
CA ASN A 16 12.63 -6.15 7.25
C ASN A 16 12.75 -6.28 5.72
N THR A 17 13.92 -5.89 5.20
CA THR A 17 14.19 -5.82 3.76
C THR A 17 14.14 -7.18 3.05
N THR A 18 14.26 -8.29 3.79
CA THR A 18 14.13 -9.66 3.29
C THR A 18 12.72 -10.24 3.45
N GLY A 19 11.87 -9.62 4.27
CA GLY A 19 10.49 -10.01 4.49
C GLY A 19 9.57 -9.70 3.30
N PRO A 20 8.35 -10.27 3.25
CA PRO A 20 7.42 -10.11 2.13
C PRO A 20 6.92 -8.67 1.94
N ALA A 21 6.49 -8.33 0.72
CA ALA A 21 5.81 -7.06 0.42
C ALA A 21 4.31 -7.24 0.49
N LEU A 22 3.61 -6.18 0.90
CA LEU A 22 2.18 -6.04 0.66
C LEU A 22 1.97 -5.47 -0.74
N ILE A 23 1.11 -6.10 -1.53
CA ILE A 23 0.79 -5.66 -2.90
C ILE A 23 -0.69 -5.31 -2.95
N PHE A 24 -1.00 -4.11 -3.41
CA PHE A 24 -2.36 -3.61 -3.61
C PHE A 24 -2.58 -3.32 -5.08
N SER A 25 -3.80 -3.49 -5.57
CA SER A 25 -4.23 -2.81 -6.78
C SER A 25 -4.34 -1.29 -6.55
N SER A 26 -4.34 -0.52 -7.63
CA SER A 26 -4.59 0.93 -7.57
C SER A 26 -5.95 1.27 -6.92
N GLY A 27 -6.97 0.45 -7.16
CA GLY A 27 -8.30 0.60 -6.57
C GLY A 27 -8.32 0.39 -5.07
N GLU A 28 -7.67 -0.68 -4.59
CA GLU A 28 -7.53 -0.99 -3.17
C GLU A 28 -6.71 0.09 -2.45
N TRP A 29 -5.60 0.53 -3.04
CA TRP A 29 -4.80 1.62 -2.47
C TRP A 29 -5.61 2.92 -2.36
N SER A 30 -6.40 3.24 -3.38
CA SER A 30 -7.29 4.42 -3.35
C SER A 30 -8.38 4.30 -2.28
N ALA A 31 -8.94 3.11 -2.07
CA ALA A 31 -9.92 2.86 -1.02
C ALA A 31 -9.29 3.00 0.37
N PHE A 32 -8.10 2.44 0.57
CA PHE A 32 -7.32 2.59 1.80
C PHE A 32 -7.08 4.06 2.15
N LEU A 33 -6.60 4.86 1.20
CA LEU A 33 -6.36 6.29 1.43
C LEU A 33 -7.64 7.05 1.78
N ARG A 34 -8.78 6.71 1.15
CA ARG A 34 -10.08 7.30 1.49
C ARG A 34 -10.48 6.98 2.92
N GLY A 35 -10.31 5.74 3.37
CA GLY A 35 -10.66 5.37 4.74
C GLY A 35 -9.73 5.98 5.79
N VAL A 36 -8.43 6.10 5.48
CA VAL A 36 -7.49 6.84 6.34
C VAL A 36 -7.92 8.30 6.47
N LYS A 37 -8.25 8.97 5.35
CA LYS A 37 -8.71 10.36 5.37
C LYS A 37 -10.07 10.53 6.05
N GLY A 38 -10.95 9.53 5.92
CA GLY A 38 -12.27 9.49 6.56
C GLY A 38 -12.23 9.15 8.05
N GLY A 39 -11.05 8.77 8.58
CA GLY A 39 -10.91 8.39 9.99
C GLY A 39 -11.43 6.99 10.31
N GLU A 40 -11.69 6.15 9.32
CA GLU A 40 -12.25 4.79 9.51
C GLU A 40 -11.31 3.86 10.31
N PHE A 41 -10.01 4.17 10.34
CA PHE A 41 -9.00 3.41 11.08
C PHE A 41 -8.58 4.06 12.41
N GLY A 42 -9.23 5.17 12.80
CA GLY A 42 -9.02 5.80 14.10
C GLY A 42 -9.77 5.04 15.17
N ARG A 43 -9.06 4.51 16.16
CA ARG A 43 -9.65 4.04 17.42
C ARG A 43 -9.64 5.16 18.45
#